data_AF-A0A2T0T1U8-F1
#
_entry.id   AF-A0A2T0T1U8-F1
#
_cell.length_a   1.000
_cell.length_b   1.000
_cell.length_c   1.000
_cell.angle_alpha   90.00
_cell.angle_beta   90.00
_cell.angle_gamma   90.00
#
_symmetry.space_group_name_H-M   'P 1'
#
loop_
_entity.id
_entity.type
_entity.pdbx_description
1 polymer ?
#
loop_
_entity_poly.entity_id
_entity_poly.type
_entity_poly.pdbx_seq_one_letter_code
_entity_poly.pdbx_strand_id
1 'polypeptide(L)'
;MLFDRHVEAVWNHAHRLTGSWERAQDVTSATFLAAWLTRAGTAPVGDSALPLLYSMAGEEAGTARRRPPSTPVDDDDDVLVHRVDELADAVRRLPRGRREVAELCLLGGLPVADVAAHLGVAEAAVRADLALAVEDLPVVEVVTPRALPAELKARLRAEFDHGPEHRPRRSARLLVVAAAMVLLAGTVFVLRQPPEAVTRAPQQAAAVGPVLDEAVAAAALDRCWTAVGQRGTAGRYPDRSRWRPVFTVGDAQVGVVAARADGKPLFCQTTPTTATVSDPDAAPATGTSAVLVSREGVVAGVTDVDWRLVGLDGSGPNGVVAVRAETSDHLFVARTGVNPTGVAMTISETGSQDPTAVRVLTAPTTPAVVASDRPDGPAPDRTSEAGRALGDCLARSAVPLPDPDSYQTGAAVTYPGGAVVLGRSSSSLVTCESTGDTATAVRVLLVHSSAPAVVRDARFVGDGGIAIGGELAPEVATVEIGTDDEPLRPAAVAGGTFAAVLRAEVSASPTSSGAVHAVARDATGAVLFENFWQVP
;
A
#
# COMPACT_ATOMS: atom_id res chain seq x y z
N MET A 1 -14.31 13.14 -22.14
CA MET A 1 -15.33 12.80 -21.13
C MET A 1 -15.28 11.35 -20.66
N LEU A 2 -15.38 10.30 -21.51
CA LEU A 2 -15.22 8.90 -21.04
C LEU A 2 -13.80 8.61 -20.53
N PHE A 3 -12.78 8.97 -21.34
CA PHE A 3 -11.37 8.81 -20.99
C PHE A 3 -11.02 9.58 -19.70
N ASP A 4 -11.28 10.89 -19.67
CA ASP A 4 -10.90 11.75 -18.53
C ASP A 4 -11.53 11.33 -17.20
N ARG A 5 -12.74 10.74 -17.25
CA ARG A 5 -13.49 10.28 -16.08
C ARG A 5 -12.99 8.94 -15.55
N HIS A 6 -12.44 8.07 -16.39
CA HIS A 6 -12.18 6.67 -16.02
C HIS A 6 -10.73 6.21 -16.21
N VAL A 7 -9.84 7.01 -16.83
CA VAL A 7 -8.46 6.60 -17.13
C VAL A 7 -7.68 6.15 -15.90
N GLU A 8 -7.84 6.85 -14.77
CA GLU A 8 -7.17 6.52 -13.52
C GLU A 8 -7.70 5.22 -12.90
N ALA A 9 -9.02 4.99 -12.94
CA ALA A 9 -9.64 3.77 -12.46
C ALA A 9 -9.22 2.55 -13.31
N VAL A 10 -9.26 2.70 -14.64
CA VAL A 10 -8.84 1.66 -15.60
C VAL A 10 -7.35 1.35 -15.46
N TRP A 11 -6.52 2.37 -15.31
CA TRP A 11 -5.08 2.19 -15.13
C TRP A 11 -4.74 1.47 -13.82
N ASN A 12 -5.39 1.84 -12.71
CA ASN A 12 -5.24 1.14 -11.43
C ASN A 12 -5.65 -0.33 -11.52
N HIS A 13 -6.75 -0.61 -12.22
CA HIS A 13 -7.19 -1.97 -12.45
C HIS A 13 -6.21 -2.76 -13.34
N ALA A 14 -5.73 -2.16 -14.44
CA ALA A 14 -4.72 -2.74 -15.31
C ALA A 14 -3.40 -3.02 -14.58
N HIS A 15 -3.00 -2.13 -13.67
CA HIS A 15 -1.84 -2.34 -12.80
C HIS A 15 -2.04 -3.55 -11.89
N ARG A 16 -3.19 -3.68 -11.23
CA ARG A 16 -3.50 -4.86 -10.40
C ARG A 16 -3.59 -6.15 -11.21
N LEU A 17 -3.96 -6.10 -12.50
CA LEU A 17 -3.99 -7.27 -13.39
C LEU A 17 -2.60 -7.72 -13.89
N THR A 18 -1.65 -6.78 -13.95
CA THR A 18 -0.37 -6.98 -14.65
C THR A 18 0.86 -6.95 -13.77
N GLY A 19 0.79 -6.32 -12.59
CA GLY A 19 1.93 -6.17 -11.69
C GLY A 19 3.00 -5.19 -12.19
N SER A 20 2.76 -4.52 -13.31
CA SER A 20 3.79 -3.74 -14.01
C SER A 20 3.22 -2.43 -14.52
N TRP A 21 3.93 -1.34 -14.28
CA TRP A 21 3.54 0.01 -14.67
C TRP A 21 3.50 0.19 -16.20
N GLU A 22 4.54 -0.29 -16.90
CA GLU A 22 4.61 -0.29 -18.37
C GLU A 22 3.46 -1.11 -18.99
N ARG A 23 3.21 -2.31 -18.48
CA ARG A 23 2.11 -3.15 -18.97
C ARG A 23 0.75 -2.55 -18.65
N ALA A 24 0.60 -1.92 -17.49
CA ALA A 24 -0.62 -1.22 -17.11
C ALA A 24 -0.91 -0.06 -18.07
N GLN A 25 0.11 0.70 -18.47
CA GLN A 25 -0.03 1.76 -19.47
C GLN A 25 -0.48 1.19 -20.82
N ASP A 26 0.22 0.17 -21.32
CA ASP A 26 -0.12 -0.48 -22.59
C ASP A 26 -1.55 -1.05 -22.59
N VAL A 27 -1.94 -1.73 -21.51
CA VAL A 27 -3.29 -2.27 -21.33
C VAL A 27 -4.30 -1.14 -21.27
N THR A 28 -4.03 -0.06 -20.53
CA THR A 28 -4.93 1.10 -20.44
C THR A 28 -5.16 1.74 -21.81
N SER A 29 -4.09 2.00 -22.57
CA SER A 29 -4.18 2.56 -23.92
C SER A 29 -4.94 1.62 -24.86
N ALA A 30 -4.69 0.30 -24.78
CA ALA A 30 -5.40 -0.70 -25.57
C ALA A 30 -6.90 -0.77 -25.21
N THR A 31 -7.26 -0.71 -23.93
CA THR A 31 -8.65 -0.72 -23.44
C THR A 31 -9.45 0.46 -24.00
N PHE A 32 -8.92 1.69 -23.92
CA PHE A 32 -9.63 2.85 -24.45
C PHE A 32 -9.70 2.85 -25.99
N LEU A 33 -8.69 2.30 -26.66
CA LEU A 33 -8.75 2.09 -28.11
C LEU A 33 -9.80 1.05 -28.49
N ALA A 34 -9.87 -0.08 -27.79
CA ALA A 34 -10.87 -1.12 -28.00
C ALA A 34 -12.28 -0.58 -27.76
N ALA A 35 -12.49 0.17 -26.67
CA ALA A 35 -13.74 0.85 -26.37
C ALA A 35 -14.13 1.85 -27.48
N TRP A 36 -13.16 2.64 -27.98
CA TRP A 36 -13.40 3.58 -29.07
C TRP A 36 -13.79 2.87 -30.38
N LEU A 37 -13.11 1.78 -30.72
CA LEU A 37 -13.36 1.01 -31.93
C LEU A 37 -14.70 0.27 -31.89
N THR A 38 -15.12 -0.19 -30.71
CA THR A 38 -16.36 -0.95 -30.51
C THR A 38 -17.57 -0.09 -30.14
N ARG A 39 -17.40 1.24 -29.97
CA ARG A 39 -18.42 2.19 -29.49
C ARG A 39 -19.79 2.13 -30.19
N ALA A 40 -19.86 1.62 -31.42
CA ALA A 40 -21.10 1.48 -32.18
C ALA A 40 -21.93 0.25 -31.77
N GLY A 41 -21.37 -0.68 -30.99
CA GLY A 41 -22.01 -1.94 -30.59
C GLY A 41 -21.81 -2.35 -29.13
N THR A 42 -20.96 -1.65 -28.37
CA THR A 42 -20.75 -1.89 -26.93
C THR A 42 -21.28 -0.69 -26.13
N ALA A 43 -22.37 -0.91 -25.39
CA ALA A 43 -22.94 0.07 -24.47
C ALA A 43 -22.66 -0.36 -23.02
N PRO A 44 -22.37 0.59 -22.11
CA PRO A 44 -22.37 0.30 -20.67
C PRO A 44 -23.73 -0.28 -20.24
N VAL A 45 -23.68 -1.26 -19.34
CA VAL A 45 -24.88 -1.75 -18.66
C VAL A 45 -24.97 -1.00 -17.32
N GLY A 46 -26.07 -0.30 -17.08
CA GLY A 46 -26.24 0.56 -15.90
C GLY A 46 -25.59 1.94 -16.04
N ASP A 47 -25.38 2.62 -14.91
CA ASP A 47 -24.97 4.04 -14.87
C ASP A 47 -23.44 4.26 -14.97
N SER A 48 -22.65 3.17 -15.00
CA SER A 48 -21.19 3.21 -15.02
C SER A 48 -20.61 2.46 -16.20
N ALA A 49 -19.61 3.06 -16.86
CA ALA A 49 -18.81 2.39 -17.90
C ALA A 49 -17.67 1.54 -17.33
N LEU A 50 -17.41 1.61 -16.01
CA LEU A 50 -16.29 0.90 -15.39
C LEU A 50 -16.36 -0.63 -15.52
N PRO A 51 -17.51 -1.31 -15.35
CA PRO A 51 -17.58 -2.76 -15.52
C PRO A 51 -17.14 -3.21 -16.92
N LEU A 52 -17.61 -2.50 -17.95
CA LEU A 52 -17.23 -2.75 -19.34
C LEU A 52 -15.74 -2.50 -19.58
N LEU A 53 -15.22 -1.37 -19.08
CA LEU A 53 -13.80 -1.00 -19.26
C LEU A 53 -12.86 -1.95 -18.51
N TYR A 54 -13.24 -2.45 -17.33
CA TYR A 54 -12.46 -3.42 -16.58
C TYR A 54 -12.43 -4.80 -17.25
N SER A 55 -13.57 -5.27 -17.76
CA SER A 55 -13.62 -6.50 -18.56
C SER A 55 -12.71 -6.41 -19.80
N MET A 56 -12.78 -5.29 -20.55
CA MET A 56 -11.89 -5.04 -21.69
C MET A 56 -10.40 -4.98 -21.27
N ALA A 57 -10.09 -4.40 -20.10
CA ALA A 57 -8.72 -4.39 -19.56
C ALA A 57 -8.22 -5.80 -19.19
N GLY A 58 -9.09 -6.67 -18.64
CA GLY A 58 -8.80 -8.08 -18.40
C GLY A 58 -8.44 -8.84 -19.69
N GLU A 59 -9.22 -8.61 -20.76
CA GLU A 59 -8.93 -9.20 -22.08
C GLU A 59 -7.60 -8.73 -22.66
N GLU A 60 -7.33 -7.42 -22.64
CA GLU A 60 -6.09 -6.84 -23.16
C GLU A 60 -4.86 -7.24 -22.33
N ALA A 61 -5.01 -7.36 -21.01
CA ALA A 61 -3.97 -7.92 -20.16
C ALA A 61 -3.69 -9.39 -20.50
N GLY A 62 -4.69 -10.15 -20.94
CA GLY A 62 -4.54 -11.52 -21.44
C GLY A 62 -3.84 -11.61 -22.81
N THR A 63 -4.10 -10.68 -23.73
CA THR A 63 -3.49 -10.64 -25.07
C THR A 63 -2.04 -10.14 -25.03
N ALA A 64 -1.75 -9.10 -24.23
CA ALA A 64 -0.42 -8.50 -24.07
C ALA A 64 0.64 -9.51 -23.56
N ARG A 65 0.21 -10.58 -22.88
CA ARG A 65 1.10 -11.68 -22.40
C ARG A 65 1.63 -12.59 -23.51
N ARG A 66 1.00 -12.63 -24.69
CA ARG A 66 1.46 -13.47 -25.82
C ARG A 66 2.61 -12.84 -26.62
N ARG A 67 3.06 -11.64 -26.22
CA ARG A 67 4.17 -10.90 -26.83
C ARG A 67 5.45 -11.12 -26.00
N PRO A 68 6.61 -11.41 -26.62
CA PRO A 68 7.87 -11.41 -25.89
C PRO A 68 8.15 -10.00 -25.34
N PRO A 69 8.73 -9.87 -24.13
CA PRO A 69 8.97 -8.58 -23.51
C PRO A 69 9.93 -7.72 -24.34
N SER A 70 9.60 -6.44 -24.49
CA SER A 70 10.61 -5.39 -24.71
C SER A 70 11.44 -5.23 -23.43
N THR A 71 12.69 -4.80 -23.59
CA THR A 71 13.72 -4.69 -22.53
C THR A 71 13.19 -4.12 -21.21
N PRO A 72 13.62 -4.66 -20.05
CA PRO A 72 13.12 -4.22 -18.75
C PRO A 72 13.56 -2.78 -18.47
N VAL A 73 12.60 -1.95 -18.09
CA VAL A 73 12.81 -0.68 -17.38
C VAL A 73 12.50 -0.99 -15.92
N ASP A 74 13.49 -0.80 -15.04
CA ASP A 74 13.33 -0.94 -13.58
C ASP A 74 12.44 0.19 -13.06
N ASP A 75 11.40 -0.14 -12.29
CA ASP A 75 10.56 0.84 -11.61
C ASP A 75 10.34 0.42 -10.14
N ASP A 76 10.72 1.34 -9.25
CA ASP A 76 10.72 1.29 -7.78
C ASP A 76 9.32 1.13 -7.16
N ASP A 77 9.00 -0.04 -6.57
CA ASP A 77 7.96 -0.19 -5.51
C ASP A 77 7.86 -1.64 -4.92
N ASP A 78 8.99 -2.28 -4.61
CA ASP A 78 9.06 -3.75 -4.46
C ASP A 78 8.12 -4.41 -3.42
N VAL A 79 7.79 -3.77 -2.28
CA VAL A 79 7.03 -4.48 -1.22
C VAL A 79 5.52 -4.58 -1.50
N LEU A 80 4.93 -3.56 -2.14
CA LEU A 80 3.51 -3.58 -2.54
C LEU A 80 3.29 -4.32 -3.87
N VAL A 81 4.29 -4.28 -4.76
CA VAL A 81 4.29 -4.97 -6.05
C VAL A 81 4.26 -6.48 -5.85
N HIS A 82 5.08 -7.04 -4.95
CA HIS A 82 5.09 -8.49 -4.71
C HIS A 82 3.77 -9.07 -4.18
N ARG A 83 3.01 -8.35 -3.34
CA ARG A 83 1.70 -8.81 -2.83
C ARG A 83 0.58 -8.70 -3.87
N VAL A 84 0.61 -7.64 -4.70
CA VAL A 84 -0.30 -7.50 -5.86
C VAL A 84 0.00 -8.57 -6.90
N ASP A 85 1.28 -8.87 -7.13
CA ASP A 85 1.71 -9.91 -8.06
C ASP A 85 1.21 -11.28 -7.66
N GLU A 86 1.35 -11.65 -6.38
CA GLU A 86 0.87 -12.93 -5.84
C GLU A 86 -0.65 -13.09 -5.95
N LEU A 87 -1.41 -12.04 -5.61
CA LEU A 87 -2.87 -12.05 -5.77
C LEU A 87 -3.26 -12.13 -7.24
N ALA A 88 -2.63 -11.34 -8.11
CA ALA A 88 -2.89 -11.36 -9.55
C ALA A 88 -2.50 -12.71 -10.19
N ASP A 89 -1.43 -13.36 -9.72
CA ASP A 89 -1.02 -14.70 -10.10
C ASP A 89 -2.04 -15.75 -9.67
N ALA A 90 -2.54 -15.64 -8.44
CA ALA A 90 -3.51 -16.56 -7.86
C ALA A 90 -4.88 -16.43 -8.56
N VAL A 91 -5.38 -15.22 -8.74
CA VAL A 91 -6.61 -14.93 -9.51
C VAL A 91 -6.51 -15.48 -10.94
N ARG A 92 -5.34 -15.37 -11.58
CA ARG A 92 -5.12 -15.92 -12.92
C ARG A 92 -5.26 -17.43 -13.04
N ARG A 93 -5.00 -18.17 -11.96
CA ARG A 93 -5.08 -19.64 -11.92
C ARG A 93 -6.51 -20.14 -11.74
N LEU A 94 -7.45 -19.26 -11.40
CA LEU A 94 -8.87 -19.61 -11.25
C LEU A 94 -9.50 -20.03 -12.59
N PRO A 95 -10.55 -20.88 -12.57
CA PRO A 95 -11.39 -21.14 -13.72
C PRO A 95 -11.97 -19.85 -14.30
N ARG A 96 -12.18 -19.79 -15.62
CA ARG A 96 -12.52 -18.56 -16.37
C ARG A 96 -13.66 -17.74 -15.72
N GLY A 97 -14.77 -18.37 -15.34
CA GLY A 97 -15.90 -17.67 -14.73
C GLY A 97 -15.58 -17.06 -13.36
N ARG A 98 -14.90 -17.82 -12.49
CA ARG A 98 -14.45 -17.32 -11.18
C ARG A 98 -13.37 -16.25 -11.30
N ARG A 99 -12.48 -16.39 -12.27
CA ARG A 99 -11.43 -15.40 -12.56
C ARG A 99 -12.05 -14.06 -12.96
N GLU A 100 -13.02 -14.07 -13.88
CA GLU A 100 -13.66 -12.85 -14.35
C GLU A 100 -14.43 -12.13 -13.22
N VAL A 101 -15.11 -12.89 -12.35
CA VAL A 101 -15.74 -12.34 -11.13
C VAL A 101 -14.69 -11.79 -10.15
N ALA A 102 -13.60 -12.53 -9.90
CA ALA A 102 -12.53 -12.09 -9.01
C ALA A 102 -11.79 -10.85 -9.53
N GLU A 103 -11.53 -10.76 -10.83
CA GLU A 103 -10.93 -9.58 -11.45
C GLU A 103 -11.84 -8.36 -11.28
N LEU A 104 -13.14 -8.47 -11.52
CA LEU A 104 -14.08 -7.34 -11.40
C LEU A 104 -14.36 -6.92 -9.95
N CYS A 105 -14.58 -7.89 -9.04
CA CYS A 105 -14.92 -7.62 -7.64
C CYS A 105 -13.67 -7.34 -6.80
N LEU A 106 -12.67 -8.21 -6.81
CA LEU A 106 -11.50 -8.12 -5.91
C LEU A 106 -10.45 -7.15 -6.44
N LEU A 107 -10.12 -7.21 -7.74
CA LEU A 107 -9.14 -6.31 -8.36
C LEU A 107 -9.80 -5.04 -8.92
N GLY A 108 -11.09 -5.05 -9.22
CA GLY A 108 -11.82 -3.88 -9.71
C GLY A 108 -12.46 -3.06 -8.59
N GLY A 109 -12.77 -3.69 -7.44
CA GLY A 109 -13.54 -3.05 -6.38
C GLY A 109 -14.98 -2.74 -6.80
N LEU A 110 -15.51 -3.43 -7.82
CA LEU A 110 -16.87 -3.20 -8.29
C LEU A 110 -17.88 -3.88 -7.36
N PRO A 111 -19.04 -3.24 -7.09
CA PRO A 111 -20.08 -3.87 -6.30
C PRO A 111 -20.69 -5.06 -7.06
N VAL A 112 -21.12 -6.08 -6.31
CA VAL A 112 -21.70 -7.32 -6.86
C VAL A 112 -22.85 -7.07 -7.83
N ALA A 113 -23.69 -6.05 -7.57
CA ALA A 113 -24.80 -5.67 -8.43
C ALA A 113 -24.35 -5.21 -9.82
N ASP A 114 -23.31 -4.37 -9.89
CA ASP A 114 -22.75 -3.87 -11.16
C ASP A 114 -22.10 -4.99 -11.96
N VAL A 115 -21.42 -5.91 -11.27
CA VAL A 115 -20.81 -7.09 -11.90
C VAL A 115 -21.88 -8.05 -12.41
N ALA A 116 -22.93 -8.31 -11.65
CA ALA A 116 -24.05 -9.16 -12.06
C ALA A 116 -24.76 -8.60 -13.30
N ALA A 117 -25.04 -7.29 -13.28
CA ALA A 117 -25.64 -6.60 -14.41
C ALA A 117 -24.74 -6.65 -15.66
N HIS A 118 -23.43 -6.44 -15.49
CA HIS A 118 -22.47 -6.49 -16.59
C HIS A 118 -22.33 -7.89 -17.21
N LEU A 119 -22.23 -8.92 -16.37
CA LEU A 119 -22.07 -10.32 -16.80
C LEU A 119 -23.39 -10.97 -17.26
N GLY A 120 -24.53 -10.33 -17.04
CA GLY A 120 -25.84 -10.87 -17.39
C GLY A 120 -26.25 -12.08 -16.54
N VAL A 121 -25.80 -12.14 -15.28
CA VAL A 121 -26.07 -13.25 -14.34
C VAL A 121 -26.77 -12.73 -13.07
N ALA A 122 -27.28 -13.64 -12.25
CA ALA A 122 -27.88 -13.27 -10.96
C ALA A 122 -26.81 -12.87 -9.93
N GLU A 123 -27.07 -11.88 -9.07
CA GLU A 123 -26.16 -11.49 -7.98
C GLU A 123 -25.76 -12.66 -7.07
N ALA A 124 -26.68 -13.60 -6.82
CA ALA A 124 -26.40 -14.80 -6.04
C ALA A 124 -25.33 -15.69 -6.70
N ALA A 125 -25.29 -15.75 -8.04
CA ALA A 125 -24.25 -16.48 -8.78
C ALA A 125 -22.90 -15.79 -8.65
N VAL A 126 -22.85 -14.45 -8.73
CA VAL A 126 -21.63 -13.67 -8.50
C VAL A 126 -21.10 -13.88 -7.08
N ARG A 127 -21.97 -13.86 -6.05
CA ARG A 127 -21.57 -14.12 -4.66
C ARG A 127 -21.04 -15.54 -4.48
N ALA A 128 -21.66 -16.53 -5.11
CA ALA A 128 -21.21 -17.92 -5.04
C ALA A 128 -19.84 -18.12 -5.71
N ASP A 129 -19.65 -17.56 -6.92
CA ASP A 129 -18.36 -17.63 -7.62
C ASP A 129 -17.26 -16.85 -6.90
N LEU A 130 -17.61 -15.73 -6.25
CA LEU A 130 -16.68 -14.95 -5.44
C LEU A 130 -16.25 -15.72 -4.18
N ALA A 131 -17.19 -16.34 -3.47
CA ALA A 131 -16.87 -17.16 -2.29
C ALA A 131 -15.91 -18.31 -2.65
N LEU A 132 -16.20 -19.00 -3.75
CA LEU A 132 -15.34 -20.08 -4.27
C LEU A 132 -13.99 -19.55 -4.77
N ALA A 133 -13.94 -18.33 -5.33
CA ALA A 133 -12.68 -17.71 -5.70
C ALA A 133 -11.84 -17.42 -4.46
N VAL A 134 -12.42 -16.86 -3.40
CA VAL A 134 -11.71 -16.50 -2.16
C VAL A 134 -11.15 -17.73 -1.43
N GLU A 135 -11.82 -18.87 -1.46
CA GLU A 135 -11.30 -20.14 -0.90
C GLU A 135 -9.98 -20.58 -1.53
N ASP A 136 -9.77 -20.28 -2.82
CA ASP A 136 -8.61 -20.67 -3.61
C ASP A 136 -7.49 -19.60 -3.60
N LEU A 137 -7.69 -18.45 -2.92
CA LEU A 137 -6.76 -17.32 -2.91
C LEU A 137 -5.99 -17.18 -1.59
N PRO A 138 -4.73 -16.71 -1.62
CA PRO A 138 -4.02 -16.34 -0.40
C PRO A 138 -4.71 -15.16 0.30
N VAL A 139 -4.63 -15.08 1.63
CA VAL A 139 -5.12 -13.93 2.40
C VAL A 139 -4.26 -12.72 2.06
N VAL A 140 -4.83 -11.77 1.30
CA VAL A 140 -4.15 -10.54 0.87
C VAL A 140 -4.97 -9.33 1.30
N GLU A 141 -4.27 -8.38 1.93
CA GLU A 141 -4.81 -7.10 2.39
C GLU A 141 -5.23 -6.22 1.19
N VAL A 142 -6.34 -5.49 1.32
CA VAL A 142 -6.94 -4.68 0.24
C VAL A 142 -5.96 -3.60 -0.25
N VAL A 143 -5.63 -3.65 -1.53
CA VAL A 143 -4.69 -2.71 -2.18
C VAL A 143 -5.42 -1.42 -2.55
N THR A 144 -4.95 -0.29 -2.03
CA THR A 144 -5.55 1.02 -2.29
C THR A 144 -5.36 1.49 -3.74
N PRO A 145 -6.34 2.24 -4.31
CA PRO A 145 -6.16 2.89 -5.62
C PRO A 145 -5.01 3.90 -5.59
N ARG A 146 -4.13 3.87 -6.60
CA ARG A 146 -3.04 4.84 -6.76
C ARG A 146 -3.51 6.06 -7.53
N ALA A 147 -3.02 7.24 -7.16
CA ALA A 147 -3.25 8.43 -7.96
C ALA A 147 -2.48 8.32 -9.28
N LEU A 148 -3.14 8.52 -10.43
CA LEU A 148 -2.47 8.48 -11.73
C LEU A 148 -1.58 9.74 -11.87
N PRO A 149 -0.24 9.61 -12.01
CA PRO A 149 0.64 10.78 -12.14
C PRO A 149 0.21 11.69 -13.30
N ALA A 150 0.28 13.00 -13.11
CA ALA A 150 -0.22 13.97 -14.08
C ALA A 150 0.52 13.85 -15.43
N GLU A 151 1.81 13.55 -15.39
CA GLU A 151 2.66 13.31 -16.55
C GLU A 151 2.24 12.04 -17.31
N LEU A 152 1.94 10.95 -16.59
CA LEU A 152 1.43 9.72 -17.20
C LEU A 152 0.03 9.94 -17.78
N LYS A 153 -0.83 10.67 -17.07
CA LYS A 153 -2.18 11.02 -17.54
C LYS A 153 -2.12 11.87 -18.81
N ALA A 154 -1.21 12.85 -18.86
CA ALA A 154 -0.97 13.67 -20.05
C ALA A 154 -0.41 12.84 -21.21
N ARG A 155 0.50 11.88 -20.93
CA ARG A 155 1.04 10.95 -21.93
C ARG A 155 -0.03 10.02 -22.51
N LEU A 156 -0.83 9.38 -21.64
CA LEU A 156 -1.96 8.54 -22.04
C LEU A 156 -3.00 9.35 -22.84
N ARG A 157 -3.24 10.61 -22.43
CA ARG A 157 -4.15 11.52 -23.14
C ARG A 157 -3.61 11.85 -24.54
N ALA A 158 -2.33 12.16 -24.66
CA ALA A 158 -1.69 12.41 -25.95
C ALA A 158 -1.71 11.17 -26.85
N GLU A 159 -1.45 9.97 -26.31
CA GLU A 159 -1.58 8.70 -27.05
C GLU A 159 -3.01 8.47 -27.55
N PHE A 160 -4.01 8.76 -26.73
CA PHE A 160 -5.42 8.65 -27.09
C PHE A 160 -5.83 9.69 -28.15
N ASP A 161 -5.44 10.95 -27.98
CA ASP A 161 -5.83 12.07 -28.84
C ASP A 161 -5.11 12.04 -30.21
N HIS A 162 -3.87 11.53 -30.28
CA HIS A 162 -3.13 11.45 -31.53
C HIS A 162 -3.55 10.26 -32.40
N GLY A 163 -4.24 9.26 -31.84
CA GLY A 163 -4.50 7.99 -32.52
C GLY A 163 -3.20 7.26 -32.89
N PRO A 164 -3.21 5.92 -33.04
CA PRO A 164 -1.98 5.20 -33.38
C PRO A 164 -1.66 5.34 -34.88
N GLU A 165 -1.29 6.52 -35.34
CA GLU A 165 -0.52 6.66 -36.57
C GLU A 165 0.93 6.25 -36.26
N HIS A 166 1.38 5.16 -36.89
CA HIS A 166 2.68 4.49 -36.75
C HIS A 166 2.74 3.30 -35.77
N ARG A 167 2.05 2.22 -36.13
CA ARG A 167 2.64 0.87 -35.98
C ARG A 167 2.81 0.25 -37.37
N PRO A 168 4.03 -0.11 -37.82
CA PRO A 168 4.21 -0.75 -39.11
C PRO A 168 3.48 -2.09 -39.11
N ARG A 169 2.50 -2.22 -40.01
CA ARG A 169 1.80 -3.47 -40.32
C ARG A 169 2.82 -4.50 -40.83
N ARG A 170 3.32 -5.39 -39.97
CA ARG A 170 3.99 -6.62 -40.41
C ARG A 170 2.91 -7.68 -40.68
N SER A 171 2.57 -7.76 -41.98
CA SER A 171 1.95 -8.86 -42.71
C SER A 171 1.34 -10.00 -41.89
N ALA A 172 0.01 -10.08 -41.90
CA ALA A 172 -0.73 -11.29 -41.63
C ALA A 172 -0.25 -12.41 -42.55
N ARG A 173 0.37 -13.45 -41.98
CA ARG A 173 0.38 -14.77 -42.61
C ARG A 173 -0.82 -15.52 -42.05
N LEU A 174 -1.83 -15.65 -42.91
CA LEU A 174 -2.95 -16.56 -42.75
C LEU A 174 -2.44 -17.96 -42.40
N LEU A 175 -2.97 -18.53 -41.32
CA LEU A 175 -3.13 -19.97 -41.21
C LEU A 175 -4.61 -20.26 -40.95
N VAL A 176 -5.28 -20.61 -42.04
CA VAL A 176 -6.53 -21.35 -42.08
C VAL A 176 -6.22 -22.79 -41.68
N VAL A 177 -6.80 -23.30 -40.60
CA VAL A 177 -7.09 -24.74 -40.39
C VAL A 177 -8.36 -24.78 -39.53
N ALA A 178 -9.54 -24.82 -40.14
CA ALA A 178 -10.28 -26.03 -40.51
C ALA A 178 -10.73 -26.86 -39.30
N ALA A 179 -12.05 -26.83 -39.10
CA ALA A 179 -12.79 -27.67 -38.17
C ALA A 179 -12.60 -29.16 -38.46
N ALA A 180 -12.49 -29.96 -37.41
CA ALA A 180 -12.83 -31.38 -37.43
C ALA A 180 -13.35 -31.80 -36.06
N MET A 181 -14.67 -31.98 -35.98
CA MET A 181 -15.31 -32.80 -34.96
C MET A 181 -14.92 -34.26 -35.21
N VAL A 182 -14.40 -34.94 -34.20
CA VAL A 182 -14.45 -36.41 -34.11
C VAL A 182 -14.83 -36.79 -32.67
N LEU A 183 -16.07 -37.27 -32.54
CA LEU A 183 -16.55 -38.10 -31.44
C LEU A 183 -15.75 -39.40 -31.43
N LEU A 184 -15.05 -39.71 -30.33
CA LEU A 184 -14.72 -41.08 -29.97
C LEU A 184 -14.81 -41.25 -28.45
N ALA A 185 -15.85 -41.98 -28.05
CA ALA A 185 -15.93 -42.64 -26.76
C ALA A 185 -14.74 -43.60 -26.61
N GLY A 186 -14.09 -43.55 -25.46
CA GLY A 186 -12.96 -44.43 -25.15
C GLY A 186 -12.45 -44.15 -23.76
N THR A 187 -12.96 -44.90 -22.79
CA THR A 187 -12.44 -45.00 -21.43
C THR A 187 -10.94 -45.33 -21.45
N VAL A 188 -10.10 -44.38 -21.06
CA VAL A 188 -8.69 -44.62 -20.75
C VAL A 188 -8.48 -44.32 -19.27
N PHE A 189 -8.10 -45.38 -18.57
CA PHE A 189 -7.73 -45.42 -17.16
C PHE A 189 -6.47 -44.59 -16.96
N VAL A 190 -6.58 -43.38 -16.40
CA VAL A 190 -5.42 -42.57 -16.03
C VAL A 190 -4.90 -43.07 -14.69
N LEU A 191 -3.81 -43.84 -14.73
CA LEU A 191 -2.94 -44.02 -13.58
C LEU A 191 -2.42 -42.63 -13.17
N ARG A 192 -2.83 -42.14 -11.99
CA ARG A 192 -2.26 -40.95 -11.35
C ARG A 192 -0.77 -41.22 -11.10
N GLN A 193 0.08 -40.70 -11.97
CA GLN A 193 1.47 -40.46 -11.60
C GLN A 193 1.51 -39.23 -10.68
N PRO A 194 2.22 -39.28 -9.55
CA PRO A 194 2.46 -38.08 -8.74
C PRO A 194 3.20 -37.07 -9.61
N PRO A 195 2.90 -35.77 -9.51
CA PRO A 195 3.64 -34.77 -10.26
C PRO A 195 5.10 -34.83 -9.81
N GLU A 196 6.00 -35.17 -10.73
CA GLU A 196 7.42 -34.94 -10.54
C GLU A 196 7.60 -33.45 -10.22
N ALA A 197 8.22 -33.17 -9.08
CA ALA A 197 8.60 -31.84 -8.70
C ALA A 197 9.56 -31.30 -9.77
N VAL A 198 9.05 -30.45 -10.67
CA VAL A 198 9.88 -29.64 -11.56
C VAL A 198 10.69 -28.72 -10.64
N THR A 199 11.89 -29.16 -10.30
CA THR A 199 12.90 -28.34 -9.63
C THR A 199 13.37 -27.33 -10.68
N ARG A 200 12.61 -26.24 -10.82
CA ARG A 200 13.05 -25.08 -11.57
C ARG A 200 14.12 -24.43 -10.69
N ALA A 201 15.39 -24.62 -11.06
CA ALA A 201 16.47 -23.84 -10.48
C ALA A 201 16.10 -22.35 -10.61
N PRO A 202 16.19 -21.54 -9.54
CA PRO A 202 15.85 -20.13 -9.63
C PRO A 202 16.80 -19.49 -10.63
N GLN A 203 16.25 -18.96 -11.72
CA GLN A 203 17.01 -18.07 -12.59
C GLN A 203 17.32 -16.82 -11.78
N GLN A 204 18.57 -16.70 -11.32
CA GLN A 204 19.11 -15.49 -10.72
C GLN A 204 18.96 -14.36 -11.74
N ALA A 205 17.92 -13.54 -11.58
CA ALA A 205 17.91 -12.20 -12.15
C ALA A 205 19.13 -11.48 -11.55
N ALA A 206 19.98 -10.90 -12.40
CA ALA A 206 21.08 -10.09 -11.95
C ALA A 206 20.50 -8.96 -11.08
N ALA A 207 20.95 -8.83 -9.83
CA ALA A 207 20.55 -7.74 -8.97
C ALA A 207 20.98 -6.42 -9.64
N VAL A 208 20.01 -5.66 -10.14
CA VAL A 208 20.21 -4.24 -10.43
C VAL A 208 20.42 -3.59 -9.06
N GLY A 209 21.56 -2.91 -8.88
CA GLY A 209 21.84 -2.21 -7.63
C GLY A 209 20.85 -1.05 -7.42
N PRO A 210 20.70 -0.55 -6.18
CA PRO A 210 19.77 0.53 -5.90
C PRO A 210 20.11 1.79 -6.71
N VAL A 211 19.08 2.46 -7.20
CA VAL A 211 19.20 3.67 -8.03
C VAL A 211 19.51 4.88 -7.14
N LEU A 212 20.25 5.83 -7.69
CA LEU A 212 20.49 7.14 -7.09
C LEU A 212 19.70 8.21 -7.86
N ASP A 213 18.68 8.79 -7.22
CA ASP A 213 18.11 10.06 -7.66
C ASP A 213 18.92 11.23 -7.06
N GLU A 214 19.76 11.84 -7.88
CA GLU A 214 20.65 12.94 -7.45
C GLU A 214 19.90 14.16 -6.92
N ALA A 215 18.72 14.48 -7.48
CA ALA A 215 17.95 15.65 -7.07
C ALA A 215 17.28 15.41 -5.71
N VAL A 216 16.66 14.23 -5.54
CA VAL A 216 16.07 13.80 -4.27
C VAL A 216 17.15 13.68 -3.20
N ALA A 217 18.29 13.06 -3.53
CA ALA A 217 19.40 12.89 -2.60
C ALA A 217 19.98 14.23 -2.14
N ALA A 218 20.22 15.17 -3.07
CA ALA A 218 20.73 16.50 -2.73
C ALA A 218 19.76 17.25 -1.78
N ALA A 219 18.47 17.25 -2.09
CA ALA A 219 17.45 17.93 -1.27
C ALA A 219 17.33 17.32 0.14
N ALA A 220 17.34 15.98 0.23
CA ALA A 220 17.30 15.28 1.52
C ALA A 220 18.57 15.55 2.36
N LEU A 221 19.77 15.49 1.77
CA LEU A 221 21.01 15.76 2.48
C LEU A 221 21.13 17.21 2.97
N ASP A 222 20.64 18.19 2.20
CA ASP A 222 20.59 19.60 2.63
C ASP A 222 19.64 19.79 3.83
N ARG A 223 18.51 19.07 3.81
CA ARG A 223 17.56 19.05 4.91
C ARG A 223 18.16 18.42 6.16
N CYS A 224 18.83 17.28 6.03
CA CYS A 224 19.54 16.62 7.13
C CYS A 224 20.66 17.49 7.71
N TRP A 225 21.41 18.22 6.87
CA TRP A 225 22.40 19.19 7.35
C TRP A 225 21.77 20.34 8.14
N THR A 226 20.63 20.84 7.68
CA THR A 226 19.86 21.86 8.42
C THR A 226 19.43 21.34 9.79
N ALA A 227 18.96 20.10 9.87
CA ALA A 227 18.59 19.44 11.13
C ALA A 227 19.79 19.28 12.10
N VAL A 228 20.97 18.91 11.58
CA VAL A 228 22.22 18.85 12.35
C VAL A 228 22.57 20.23 12.93
N GLY A 229 22.41 21.29 12.15
CA GLY A 229 22.58 22.68 12.60
C GLY A 229 21.60 23.07 13.71
N GLN A 230 20.31 22.76 13.53
CA GLN A 230 19.26 23.05 14.53
C GLN A 230 19.49 22.35 15.87
N ARG A 231 20.08 21.16 15.87
CA ARG A 231 20.45 20.43 17.10
C ARG A 231 21.78 20.88 17.71
N GLY A 232 22.49 21.82 17.09
CA GLY A 232 23.78 22.31 17.60
C GLY A 232 24.90 21.26 17.53
N THR A 233 24.76 20.25 16.69
CA THR A 233 25.71 19.12 16.59
C THR A 233 26.62 19.20 15.38
N ALA A 234 26.61 20.32 14.62
CA ALA A 234 27.39 20.48 13.39
C ALA A 234 28.89 20.14 13.55
N GLY A 235 29.50 20.42 14.70
CA GLY A 235 30.92 20.07 14.95
C GLY A 235 31.22 18.56 15.00
N ARG A 236 30.20 17.70 15.06
CA ARG A 236 30.34 16.24 14.99
C ARG A 236 30.32 15.67 13.58
N TYR A 237 29.98 16.50 12.58
CA TYR A 237 29.81 16.05 11.20
C TYR A 237 30.84 16.73 10.30
N PRO A 238 31.36 16.03 9.27
CA PRO A 238 32.04 16.70 8.17
C PRO A 238 31.13 17.75 7.54
N ASP A 239 31.72 18.80 6.98
CA ASP A 239 30.97 19.82 6.27
C ASP A 239 30.08 19.20 5.17
N ARG A 240 28.87 19.74 4.97
CA ARG A 240 27.89 19.26 3.98
C ARG A 240 28.47 19.10 2.58
N SER A 241 29.45 19.93 2.18
CA SER A 241 30.12 19.84 0.88
C SER A 241 30.92 18.53 0.69
N ARG A 242 31.22 17.80 1.77
CA ARG A 242 31.91 16.51 1.76
C ARG A 242 30.97 15.31 1.83
N TRP A 243 29.65 15.54 1.83
CA TRP A 243 28.65 14.48 1.80
C TRP A 243 28.40 14.09 0.34
N ARG A 244 28.58 12.82 0.02
CA ARG A 244 28.40 12.24 -1.32
C ARG A 244 27.33 11.15 -1.24
N PRO A 245 26.20 11.29 -1.93
CA PRO A 245 25.19 10.23 -1.95
C PRO A 245 25.72 9.00 -2.69
N VAL A 246 25.24 7.83 -2.29
CA VAL A 246 25.54 6.53 -2.92
C VAL A 246 24.28 5.99 -3.60
N PHE A 247 23.17 5.90 -2.86
CA PHE A 247 21.88 5.48 -3.38
C PHE A 247 20.72 6.01 -2.52
N THR A 248 19.51 5.94 -3.07
CA THR A 248 18.26 6.35 -2.43
C THR A 248 17.34 5.16 -2.26
N VAL A 249 16.61 5.10 -1.13
CA VAL A 249 15.59 4.10 -0.86
C VAL A 249 14.37 4.79 -0.26
N GLY A 250 13.18 4.36 -0.65
CA GLY A 250 11.95 4.90 -0.05
C GLY A 250 11.23 5.88 -0.97
N ASP A 251 10.33 6.63 -0.36
CA ASP A 251 9.47 7.59 -1.05
C ASP A 251 9.41 8.92 -0.29
N ALA A 252 8.49 9.80 -0.68
CA ALA A 252 8.29 11.10 -0.02
C ALA A 252 7.73 10.99 1.42
N GLN A 253 7.20 9.84 1.83
CA GLN A 253 6.68 9.60 3.18
C GLN A 253 7.78 9.10 4.11
N VAL A 254 8.62 8.17 3.64
CA VAL A 254 9.81 7.68 4.35
C VAL A 254 10.92 7.43 3.32
N GLY A 255 11.78 8.42 3.15
CA GLY A 255 12.93 8.37 2.24
C GLY A 255 14.24 8.26 3.01
N VAL A 256 15.21 7.54 2.47
CA VAL A 256 16.55 7.35 3.05
C VAL A 256 17.60 7.55 1.97
N VAL A 257 18.56 8.42 2.24
CA VAL A 257 19.78 8.56 1.45
C VAL A 257 20.92 7.88 2.19
N ALA A 258 21.51 6.87 1.55
CA ALA A 258 22.79 6.32 1.98
C ALA A 258 23.91 7.16 1.35
N ALA A 259 24.84 7.66 2.16
CA ALA A 259 25.86 8.60 1.75
C ALA A 259 27.21 8.31 2.42
N ARG A 260 28.27 8.92 1.87
CA ARG A 260 29.60 9.00 2.46
C ARG A 260 29.88 10.43 2.90
N ALA A 261 30.15 10.65 4.18
CA ALA A 261 30.62 11.92 4.73
C ALA A 261 32.11 11.83 5.00
N ASP A 262 32.94 12.40 4.10
CA ASP A 262 34.40 12.27 4.16
C ASP A 262 34.86 10.78 4.21
N GLY A 263 34.20 9.93 3.41
CA GLY A 263 34.42 8.48 3.34
C GLY A 263 33.72 7.64 4.43
N LYS A 264 33.22 8.27 5.49
CA LYS A 264 32.48 7.56 6.56
C LYS A 264 31.01 7.34 6.18
N PRO A 265 30.39 6.23 6.61
CA PRO A 265 28.98 5.95 6.32
C PRO A 265 28.06 6.98 6.98
N LEU A 266 27.08 7.49 6.25
CA LEU A 266 26.09 8.43 6.73
C LEU A 266 24.73 8.08 6.14
N PHE A 267 23.70 8.05 6.97
CA PHE A 267 22.33 7.81 6.55
C PHE A 267 21.46 9.01 6.94
N CYS A 268 20.74 9.52 5.95
CA CYS A 268 19.80 10.63 6.09
C CYS A 268 18.40 10.11 5.79
N GLN A 269 17.57 9.94 6.82
CA GLN A 269 16.15 9.62 6.68
C GLN A 269 15.33 10.91 6.71
N THR A 270 14.39 11.07 5.79
CA THR A 270 13.46 12.18 5.72
C THR A 270 12.02 11.70 5.59
N THR A 271 11.13 12.32 6.34
CA THR A 271 9.66 12.16 6.28
C THR A 271 9.03 13.53 6.01
N PRO A 272 7.72 13.70 5.82
CA PRO A 272 7.13 15.01 5.59
C PRO A 272 7.54 16.09 6.60
N THR A 273 7.68 15.72 7.88
CA THR A 273 7.93 16.68 8.98
C THR A 273 9.24 16.50 9.73
N THR A 274 9.94 15.37 9.54
CA THR A 274 11.15 15.02 10.30
C THR A 274 12.35 14.73 9.41
N ALA A 275 13.54 15.10 9.89
CA ALA A 275 14.82 14.66 9.34
C ALA A 275 15.65 13.97 10.45
N THR A 276 16.19 12.80 10.13
CA THR A 276 16.98 11.95 11.02
C THR A 276 18.32 11.65 10.38
N VAL A 277 19.40 11.82 11.14
CA VAL A 277 20.78 11.63 10.65
C VAL A 277 21.53 10.67 11.57
N SER A 278 22.16 9.65 10.97
CA SER A 278 23.05 8.74 11.69
C SER A 278 24.36 9.43 12.06
N ASP A 279 25.03 8.98 13.13
CA ASP A 279 26.38 9.42 13.44
C ASP A 279 27.39 8.77 12.47
N PRO A 280 28.21 9.52 11.71
CA PRO A 280 29.21 8.94 10.84
C PRO A 280 30.30 8.15 11.58
N ASP A 281 30.46 8.37 12.90
CA ASP A 281 31.41 7.66 13.75
C ASP A 281 30.79 6.47 14.51
N ALA A 282 29.48 6.20 14.35
CA ALA A 282 28.84 5.05 14.98
C ALA A 282 29.14 3.72 14.29
N ALA A 283 29.54 3.73 13.01
CA ALA A 283 29.89 2.52 12.30
C ALA A 283 31.25 1.98 12.76
N PRO A 284 31.39 0.65 12.94
CA PRO A 284 32.69 0.07 13.20
C PRO A 284 33.60 0.21 11.97
N ALA A 285 34.92 0.26 12.19
CA ALA A 285 35.91 0.29 11.10
C ALA A 285 35.86 -0.97 10.23
N THR A 286 35.48 -2.10 10.82
CA THR A 286 35.27 -3.40 10.18
C THR A 286 34.11 -4.11 10.84
N GLY A 287 33.34 -4.88 10.10
CA GLY A 287 32.21 -5.65 10.63
C GLY A 287 30.88 -5.14 10.10
N THR A 288 29.85 -5.96 10.26
CA THR A 288 28.47 -5.64 9.91
C THR A 288 27.73 -5.05 11.12
N SER A 289 27.09 -3.90 10.96
CA SER A 289 26.29 -3.26 12.02
C SER A 289 25.21 -2.34 11.46
N ALA A 290 24.06 -2.27 12.12
CA ALA A 290 23.12 -1.17 11.94
C ALA A 290 23.67 0.10 12.63
N VAL A 291 23.45 1.26 12.03
CA VAL A 291 23.79 2.60 12.59
C VAL A 291 22.58 3.53 12.63
N LEU A 292 21.49 3.15 11.98
CA LEU A 292 20.20 3.83 12.02
C LEU A 292 19.09 2.78 12.12
N VAL A 293 18.25 2.90 13.13
CA VAL A 293 16.99 2.16 13.26
C VAL A 293 15.91 3.16 13.61
N SER A 294 14.80 3.14 12.87
CA SER A 294 13.69 4.08 13.06
C SER A 294 12.36 3.34 13.14
N ARG A 295 11.41 3.89 13.90
CA ARG A 295 10.06 3.32 14.06
C ARG A 295 9.22 3.43 12.78
N GLU A 296 9.65 4.26 11.83
CA GLU A 296 9.13 4.37 10.47
C GLU A 296 9.48 3.15 9.60
N GLY A 297 10.14 2.13 10.17
CA GLY A 297 10.38 0.85 9.51
C GLY A 297 11.71 0.80 8.76
N VAL A 298 12.69 1.64 9.15
CA VAL A 298 14.00 1.69 8.49
C VAL A 298 15.05 1.05 9.39
N VAL A 299 15.87 0.20 8.78
CA VAL A 299 17.13 -0.30 9.36
C VAL A 299 18.23 -0.05 8.34
N ALA A 300 19.25 0.72 8.71
CA ALA A 300 20.36 1.04 7.81
C ALA A 300 21.71 0.93 8.51
N GLY A 301 22.75 0.58 7.75
CA GLY A 301 24.02 0.21 8.32
C GLY A 301 25.11 -0.14 7.32
N VAL A 302 26.18 -0.73 7.84
CA VAL A 302 27.33 -1.19 7.06
C VAL A 302 27.42 -2.71 7.05
N THR A 303 27.98 -3.26 5.98
CA THR A 303 28.36 -4.66 5.84
C THR A 303 29.88 -4.80 5.70
N ASP A 304 30.47 -5.85 6.25
CA ASP A 304 31.90 -6.19 6.09
C ASP A 304 32.21 -6.96 4.80
N VAL A 305 31.17 -7.37 4.08
CA VAL A 305 31.26 -8.16 2.85
C VAL A 305 30.38 -7.52 1.77
N ASP A 306 30.83 -7.54 0.52
CA ASP A 306 30.03 -7.14 -0.64
C ASP A 306 28.99 -8.21 -0.99
N TRP A 307 28.00 -8.36 -0.13
CA TRP A 307 26.85 -9.23 -0.39
C TRP A 307 25.96 -8.64 -1.48
N ARG A 308 25.63 -9.45 -2.48
CA ARG A 308 24.82 -9.03 -3.62
C ARG A 308 23.33 -9.00 -3.34
N LEU A 309 22.89 -9.91 -2.47
CA LEU A 309 21.50 -10.09 -2.07
C LEU A 309 21.48 -10.12 -0.55
N VAL A 310 21.12 -9.02 0.10
CA VAL A 310 21.14 -8.97 1.57
C VAL A 310 19.73 -9.16 2.11
N GLY A 311 19.56 -10.16 2.96
CA GLY A 311 18.33 -10.43 3.69
C GLY A 311 18.45 -10.02 5.14
N LEU A 312 17.38 -9.45 5.69
CA LEU A 312 17.19 -9.23 7.12
C LEU A 312 16.04 -10.12 7.59
N ASP A 313 16.32 -10.87 8.65
CA ASP A 313 15.37 -11.74 9.32
C ASP A 313 15.34 -11.41 10.80
N GLY A 314 14.16 -11.44 11.42
CA GLY A 314 14.04 -11.15 12.84
C GLY A 314 12.63 -11.32 13.37
N SER A 315 12.50 -11.37 14.69
CA SER A 315 11.20 -11.39 15.35
C SER A 315 11.24 -10.60 16.65
N GLY A 316 10.09 -10.03 17.00
CA GLY A 316 9.95 -9.19 18.18
C GLY A 316 8.49 -8.86 18.49
N PRO A 317 8.26 -7.93 19.43
CA PRO A 317 6.90 -7.58 19.89
C PRO A 317 6.01 -7.00 18.78
N ASN A 318 6.62 -6.39 17.76
CA ASN A 318 5.92 -5.73 16.67
C ASN A 318 5.74 -6.62 15.42
N GLY A 319 6.18 -7.89 15.48
CA GLY A 319 6.03 -8.84 14.39
C GLY A 319 7.34 -9.45 13.91
N VAL A 320 7.30 -9.95 12.67
CA VAL A 320 8.41 -10.66 12.01
C VAL A 320 8.97 -9.77 10.91
N VAL A 321 10.29 -9.65 10.87
CA VAL A 321 11.05 -9.04 9.77
C VAL A 321 11.53 -10.18 8.87
N ALA A 322 11.23 -10.08 7.59
CA ALA A 322 11.74 -10.96 6.54
C ALA A 322 11.78 -10.15 5.25
N VAL A 323 12.83 -9.35 5.08
CA VAL A 323 12.92 -8.36 4.00
C VAL A 323 14.28 -8.38 3.34
N ARG A 324 14.32 -7.94 2.09
CA ARG A 324 15.57 -7.67 1.38
C ARG A 324 16.00 -6.22 1.63
N ALA A 325 17.30 -6.03 1.83
CA ALA A 325 17.92 -4.71 1.88
C ALA A 325 18.45 -4.32 0.50
N GLU A 326 18.40 -3.02 0.24
CA GLU A 326 19.18 -2.39 -0.82
C GLU A 326 20.63 -2.23 -0.37
N THR A 327 21.57 -2.61 -1.22
CA THR A 327 23.00 -2.56 -0.89
C THR A 327 23.85 -1.99 -2.01
N SER A 328 24.81 -1.15 -1.62
CA SER A 328 25.87 -0.65 -2.50
C SER A 328 26.97 -0.05 -1.65
N ASP A 329 28.23 -0.14 -2.10
CA ASP A 329 29.40 0.42 -1.41
C ASP A 329 29.46 0.02 0.07
N HIS A 330 29.27 -1.27 0.40
CA HIS A 330 29.19 -1.77 1.78
C HIS A 330 28.15 -1.08 2.70
N LEU A 331 27.21 -0.31 2.16
CA LEU A 331 26.08 0.27 2.88
C LEU A 331 24.83 -0.56 2.59
N PHE A 332 23.94 -0.63 3.57
CA PHE A 332 22.62 -1.25 3.38
C PHE A 332 21.50 -0.37 3.94
N VAL A 333 20.33 -0.45 3.32
CA VAL A 333 19.07 0.11 3.81
C VAL A 333 17.95 -0.90 3.60
N ALA A 334 17.25 -1.25 4.68
CA ALA A 334 16.11 -2.16 4.67
C ALA A 334 14.84 -1.44 5.14
N ARG A 335 13.74 -1.63 4.39
CA ARG A 335 12.38 -1.25 4.81
C ARG A 335 11.69 -2.49 5.36
N THR A 336 11.50 -2.55 6.68
CA THR A 336 11.08 -3.77 7.40
C THR A 336 9.60 -4.09 7.27
N GLY A 337 8.76 -3.11 6.95
CA GLY A 337 7.29 -3.26 6.94
C GLY A 337 6.65 -3.40 8.33
N VAL A 338 7.46 -3.52 9.38
CA VAL A 338 7.07 -3.57 10.80
C VAL A 338 7.94 -2.60 11.61
N ASN A 339 7.44 -2.10 12.74
CA ASN A 339 8.22 -1.24 13.62
C ASN A 339 9.39 -2.04 14.23
N PRO A 340 10.66 -1.75 13.90
CA PRO A 340 11.81 -2.55 14.31
C PRO A 340 12.20 -2.36 15.78
N THR A 341 11.49 -1.52 16.53
CA THR A 341 11.76 -1.26 17.95
C THR A 341 11.65 -2.57 18.75
N GLY A 342 12.73 -2.95 19.43
CA GLY A 342 12.78 -4.17 20.24
C GLY A 342 12.84 -5.48 19.44
N VAL A 343 13.02 -5.44 18.12
CA VAL A 343 13.19 -6.63 17.28
C VAL A 343 14.65 -7.05 17.28
N ALA A 344 14.90 -8.33 17.59
CA ALA A 344 16.22 -8.93 17.40
C ALA A 344 16.36 -9.37 15.94
N MET A 345 17.36 -8.85 15.24
CA MET A 345 17.54 -9.05 13.81
C MET A 345 18.88 -9.71 13.48
N THR A 346 18.88 -10.50 12.42
CA THR A 346 20.05 -11.02 11.74
C THR A 346 20.08 -10.52 10.31
N ILE A 347 21.28 -10.45 9.75
CA ILE A 347 21.53 -10.05 8.37
C ILE A 347 22.38 -11.13 7.70
N SER A 348 22.06 -11.46 6.45
CA SER A 348 22.75 -12.51 5.73
C SER A 348 22.71 -12.31 4.22
N GLU A 349 23.55 -13.04 3.49
CA GLU A 349 23.42 -13.14 2.04
C GLU A 349 22.31 -14.14 1.66
N THR A 350 21.25 -13.63 1.02
CA THR A 350 20.11 -14.42 0.59
C THR A 350 20.53 -15.50 -0.40
N GLY A 351 20.20 -16.76 -0.08
CA GLY A 351 20.52 -17.91 -0.92
C GLY A 351 21.95 -18.45 -0.74
N SER A 352 22.75 -17.86 0.15
CA SER A 352 24.04 -18.42 0.53
C SER A 352 23.84 -19.73 1.31
N GLN A 353 24.65 -20.75 0.97
CA GLN A 353 24.72 -22.00 1.72
C GLN A 353 25.78 -21.96 2.83
N ASP A 354 26.50 -20.85 2.95
CA ASP A 354 27.50 -20.66 3.99
C ASP A 354 26.81 -20.32 5.33
N PRO A 355 26.83 -21.22 6.34
CA PRO A 355 26.23 -20.95 7.63
C PRO A 355 26.93 -19.83 8.39
N THR A 356 28.14 -19.44 7.95
CA THR A 356 28.89 -18.29 8.47
C THR A 356 28.56 -16.99 7.75
N ALA A 357 27.64 -16.97 6.77
CA ALA A 357 27.19 -15.74 6.12
C ALA A 357 26.03 -15.05 6.87
N VAL A 358 25.76 -15.42 8.12
CA VAL A 358 24.78 -14.77 8.99
C VAL A 358 25.49 -13.95 10.07
N ARG A 359 25.03 -12.72 10.31
CA ARG A 359 25.51 -11.84 11.39
C ARG A 359 24.32 -11.40 12.23
N VAL A 360 24.52 -11.27 13.54
CA VAL A 360 23.55 -10.59 14.40
C VAL A 360 23.69 -9.09 14.16
N LEU A 361 22.57 -8.42 13.88
CA LEU A 361 22.56 -6.96 13.80
C LEU A 361 22.54 -6.39 15.20
N THR A 362 23.63 -5.74 15.58
CA THR A 362 23.67 -4.99 16.84
C THR A 362 22.78 -3.76 16.69
N ALA A 363 21.83 -3.58 17.61
CA ALA A 363 20.98 -2.40 17.63
C ALA A 363 21.87 -1.15 17.81
N PRO A 364 21.70 -0.10 16.98
CA PRO A 364 22.49 1.11 17.13
C PRO A 364 22.12 1.84 18.42
N THR A 365 23.05 2.68 18.91
CA THR A 365 22.64 3.73 19.84
C THR A 365 21.63 4.65 19.15
N THR A 366 20.72 5.26 19.92
CA THR A 366 19.68 6.16 19.39
C THR A 366 20.24 7.12 18.34
N PRO A 367 19.55 7.34 17.20
CA PRO A 367 20.04 8.17 16.12
C PRO A 367 20.52 9.54 16.63
N ALA A 368 21.70 9.96 16.16
CA ALA A 368 22.42 11.09 16.75
C ALA A 368 21.70 12.43 16.56
N VAL A 369 20.90 12.57 15.50
CA VAL A 369 20.06 13.73 15.24
C VAL A 369 18.69 13.26 14.77
N VAL A 370 17.64 13.74 15.41
CA VAL A 370 16.25 13.70 14.95
C VAL A 370 15.72 15.11 15.11
N ALA A 371 15.20 15.76 14.06
CA ALA A 371 14.63 17.11 14.17
C ALA A 371 13.31 17.19 13.40
N SER A 372 12.28 17.75 14.05
CA SER A 372 11.09 18.20 13.33
C SER A 372 11.40 19.53 12.68
N ASP A 373 11.70 19.49 11.39
CA ASP A 373 12.16 20.66 10.62
C ASP A 373 11.05 21.26 9.75
N ARG A 374 9.93 20.55 9.60
CA ARG A 374 8.73 21.00 8.87
C ARG A 374 7.46 20.62 9.64
N PRO A 375 7.16 21.27 10.77
CA PRO A 375 6.04 20.87 11.62
C PRO A 375 4.69 21.00 10.89
N ASP A 376 3.83 20.00 11.09
CA ASP A 376 2.48 19.94 10.53
C ASP A 376 1.45 20.49 11.54
N GLY A 377 1.48 21.82 11.71
CA GLY A 377 0.64 22.53 12.67
C GLY A 377 1.29 22.74 14.05
N PRO A 378 0.51 23.04 15.10
CA PRO A 378 1.02 23.26 16.44
C PRO A 378 1.60 21.97 17.04
N ALA A 379 2.35 22.07 18.15
CA ALA A 379 2.81 20.88 18.86
C ALA A 379 1.62 20.01 19.31
N PRO A 380 1.58 18.71 18.97
CA PRO A 380 0.48 17.84 19.38
C PRO A 380 0.35 17.74 20.89
N ASP A 381 -0.89 17.71 21.38
CA ASP A 381 -1.16 17.49 22.79
C ASP A 381 -0.80 16.04 23.18
N ARG A 382 0.18 15.91 24.08
CA ARG A 382 0.61 14.65 24.71
C ARG A 382 0.41 14.67 26.22
N THR A 383 -0.38 15.62 26.74
CA THR A 383 -0.58 15.83 28.17
C THR A 383 -1.97 15.41 28.64
N SER A 384 -3.00 15.66 27.82
CA SER A 384 -4.35 15.14 28.08
C SER A 384 -4.36 13.61 28.07
N GLU A 385 -5.41 13.03 28.64
CA GLU A 385 -5.61 11.59 28.62
C GLU A 385 -5.66 11.03 27.19
N ALA A 386 -6.46 11.65 26.30
CA ALA A 386 -6.52 11.26 24.90
C ALA A 386 -5.18 11.47 24.18
N GLY A 387 -4.47 12.56 24.48
CA GLY A 387 -3.17 12.85 23.89
C GLY A 387 -2.08 11.85 24.26
N ARG A 388 -2.05 11.46 25.54
CA ARG A 388 -1.19 10.37 26.04
C ARG A 388 -1.58 9.03 25.43
N ALA A 389 -2.87 8.71 25.39
CA ALA A 389 -3.36 7.48 24.79
C ALA A 389 -2.96 7.35 23.30
N LEU A 390 -3.13 8.42 22.51
CA LEU A 390 -2.67 8.43 21.12
C LEU A 390 -1.15 8.29 21.03
N GLY A 391 -0.39 9.07 21.81
CA GLY A 391 1.07 9.03 21.77
C GLY A 391 1.63 7.65 22.13
N ASP A 392 1.12 7.05 23.19
CA ASP A 392 1.48 5.71 23.65
C ASP A 392 1.11 4.64 22.63
N CYS A 393 -0.07 4.73 22.02
CA CYS A 393 -0.53 3.81 21.00
C CYS A 393 0.35 3.88 19.74
N LEU A 394 0.62 5.09 19.23
CA LEU A 394 1.48 5.28 18.06
C LEU A 394 2.92 4.84 18.30
N ALA A 395 3.46 5.06 19.51
CA ALA A 395 4.80 4.61 19.89
C ALA A 395 4.93 3.07 19.91
N ARG A 396 3.87 2.37 20.31
CA ARG A 396 3.80 0.90 20.36
C ARG A 396 3.27 0.26 19.08
N SER A 397 2.83 1.04 18.08
CA SER A 397 2.23 0.48 16.88
C SER A 397 3.18 -0.49 16.20
N ALA A 398 2.69 -1.70 15.91
CA ALA A 398 3.41 -2.68 15.12
C ALA A 398 3.62 -2.22 13.67
N VAL A 399 2.69 -1.39 13.16
CA VAL A 399 2.72 -0.83 11.81
C VAL A 399 3.56 0.44 11.81
N PRO A 400 4.61 0.53 10.96
CA PRO A 400 5.39 1.74 10.79
C PRO A 400 4.53 2.87 10.23
N LEU A 401 4.72 4.07 10.77
CA LEU A 401 4.00 5.26 10.34
C LEU A 401 4.97 6.41 10.08
N PRO A 402 4.77 7.19 9.00
CA PRO A 402 5.50 8.43 8.83
C PRO A 402 5.04 9.44 9.89
N ASP A 403 6.01 10.06 10.55
CA ASP A 403 5.81 11.12 11.56
C ASP A 403 4.77 10.81 12.65
N PRO A 404 4.89 9.70 13.40
CA PRO A 404 3.88 9.34 14.41
C PRO A 404 3.67 10.44 15.45
N ASP A 405 4.72 11.18 15.80
CA ASP A 405 4.63 12.22 16.82
C ASP A 405 3.93 13.49 16.32
N SER A 406 3.75 13.70 15.00
CA SER A 406 3.13 14.91 14.45
C SER A 406 1.60 14.90 14.46
N TYR A 407 0.97 13.74 14.63
CA TYR A 407 -0.48 13.63 14.63
C TYR A 407 -1.12 14.37 15.81
N GLN A 408 -1.98 15.32 15.49
CA GLN A 408 -2.89 15.97 16.46
C GLN A 408 -3.88 14.96 17.00
N THR A 409 -4.21 15.07 18.28
CA THR A 409 -5.16 14.18 18.94
C THR A 409 -6.58 14.44 18.46
N GLY A 410 -7.25 13.39 17.99
CA GLY A 410 -8.63 13.38 17.55
C GLY A 410 -9.59 12.73 18.56
N ALA A 411 -10.71 12.23 18.05
CA ALA A 411 -11.72 11.53 18.83
C ALA A 411 -11.18 10.21 19.40
N ALA A 412 -11.66 9.85 20.59
CA ALA A 412 -11.26 8.64 21.28
C ALA A 412 -12.50 7.92 21.82
N VAL A 413 -12.50 6.59 21.74
CA VAL A 413 -13.52 5.73 22.33
C VAL A 413 -12.86 4.54 23.02
N THR A 414 -13.47 4.10 24.13
CA THR A 414 -13.03 2.92 24.87
C THR A 414 -14.08 1.82 24.74
N TYR A 415 -13.63 0.57 24.82
CA TYR A 415 -14.48 -0.61 24.82
C TYR A 415 -13.89 -1.66 25.77
N PRO A 416 -14.66 -2.70 26.15
CA PRO A 416 -14.11 -3.78 26.96
C PRO A 416 -12.86 -4.40 26.30
N GLY A 417 -11.71 -4.24 26.95
CA GLY A 417 -10.44 -4.79 26.48
C GLY A 417 -9.54 -3.82 25.71
N GLY A 418 -10.00 -2.63 25.33
CA GLY A 418 -9.15 -1.71 24.55
C GLY A 418 -9.70 -0.30 24.34
N ALA A 419 -8.99 0.45 23.50
CA ALA A 419 -9.36 1.80 23.09
C ALA A 419 -8.97 2.06 21.64
N VAL A 420 -9.79 2.85 20.95
CA VAL A 420 -9.45 3.44 19.66
C VAL A 420 -9.29 4.95 19.84
N VAL A 421 -8.17 5.47 19.35
CA VAL A 421 -7.88 6.91 19.34
C VAL A 421 -7.49 7.33 17.94
N LEU A 422 -8.15 8.36 17.43
CA LEU A 422 -7.83 8.95 16.15
C LEU A 422 -6.75 10.02 16.32
N GLY A 423 -5.89 10.13 15.31
CA GLY A 423 -4.97 11.23 15.14
C GLY A 423 -5.15 11.85 13.76
N ARG A 424 -4.85 13.14 13.63
CA ARG A 424 -4.98 13.88 12.38
C ARG A 424 -3.73 14.68 12.06
N SER A 425 -3.35 14.64 10.80
CA SER A 425 -2.34 15.51 10.18
C SER A 425 -3.02 16.34 9.06
N SER A 426 -2.31 17.24 8.39
CA SER A 426 -2.87 18.00 7.26
C SER A 426 -3.23 17.12 6.07
N SER A 427 -2.57 15.96 5.92
CA SER A 427 -2.70 15.08 4.75
C SER A 427 -3.18 13.67 5.07
N SER A 428 -3.30 13.31 6.34
CA SER A 428 -3.68 11.95 6.75
C SER A 428 -4.44 11.91 8.07
N LEU A 429 -5.23 10.86 8.21
CA LEU A 429 -5.83 10.42 9.46
C LEU A 429 -5.15 9.13 9.89
N VAL A 430 -4.94 8.95 11.18
CA VAL A 430 -4.52 7.69 11.76
C VAL A 430 -5.58 7.22 12.75
N THR A 431 -5.95 5.95 12.68
CA THR A 431 -6.75 5.28 13.70
C THR A 431 -5.82 4.34 14.44
N CYS A 432 -5.63 4.56 15.73
CA CYS A 432 -4.78 3.71 16.55
C CYS A 432 -5.61 2.94 17.57
N GLU A 433 -5.51 1.62 17.51
CA GLU A 433 -6.16 0.71 18.43
C GLU A 433 -5.12 0.16 19.42
N SER A 434 -5.44 0.18 20.71
CA SER A 434 -4.63 -0.43 21.76
C SER A 434 -5.47 -1.47 22.51
N THR A 435 -4.95 -2.70 22.59
CA THR A 435 -5.60 -3.84 23.27
C THR A 435 -4.56 -4.54 24.15
N GLY A 436 -4.66 -4.38 25.47
CA GLY A 436 -3.60 -4.83 26.38
C GLY A 436 -2.24 -4.19 26.02
N ASP A 437 -1.25 -5.04 25.75
CA ASP A 437 0.11 -4.61 25.40
C ASP A 437 0.31 -4.38 23.89
N THR A 438 -0.67 -4.74 23.04
CA THR A 438 -0.57 -4.56 21.60
C THR A 438 -1.15 -3.23 21.17
N ALA A 439 -0.55 -2.63 20.15
CA ALA A 439 -1.09 -1.46 19.47
C ALA A 439 -0.93 -1.61 17.96
N THR A 440 -1.96 -1.22 17.23
CA THR A 440 -1.98 -1.25 15.77
C THR A 440 -2.58 0.05 15.26
N ALA A 441 -1.84 0.74 14.42
CA ALA A 441 -2.28 1.99 13.82
C ALA A 441 -2.45 1.83 12.32
N VAL A 442 -3.57 2.31 11.80
CA VAL A 442 -3.86 2.35 10.37
C VAL A 442 -3.90 3.80 9.93
N ARG A 443 -3.14 4.12 8.89
CA ARG A 443 -3.11 5.46 8.30
C ARG A 443 -3.89 5.50 7.01
N VAL A 444 -4.75 6.50 6.88
CA VAL A 444 -5.54 6.77 5.69
C VAL A 444 -5.22 8.18 5.20
N LEU A 445 -4.92 8.33 3.91
CA LEU A 445 -4.71 9.64 3.31
C LEU A 445 -6.03 10.41 3.26
N LEU A 446 -5.98 11.69 3.61
CA LEU A 446 -7.13 12.56 3.49
C LEU A 446 -7.35 12.88 2.02
N VAL A 447 -8.44 12.36 1.46
CA VAL A 447 -8.91 12.73 0.12
C VAL A 447 -9.96 13.80 0.29
N HIS A 448 -9.86 14.89 -0.47
CA HIS A 448 -10.85 15.96 -0.45
C HIS A 448 -12.27 15.39 -0.63
N SER A 449 -13.07 15.51 0.42
CA SER A 449 -14.49 15.20 0.42
C SER A 449 -15.26 16.48 0.67
N SER A 450 -16.34 16.68 -0.09
CA SER A 450 -17.31 17.75 0.20
C SER A 450 -18.35 17.32 1.23
N ALA A 451 -18.34 16.06 1.67
CA ALA A 451 -19.27 15.56 2.67
C ALA A 451 -18.87 16.04 4.07
N PRO A 452 -19.81 16.57 4.89
CA PRO A 452 -19.50 17.06 6.23
C PRO A 452 -19.00 16.01 7.22
N ALA A 453 -19.32 14.72 6.99
CA ALA A 453 -18.83 13.61 7.79
C ALA A 453 -18.52 12.41 6.89
N VAL A 454 -17.36 11.79 7.10
CA VAL A 454 -16.89 10.65 6.28
C VAL A 454 -16.25 9.60 7.18
N VAL A 455 -16.75 8.37 7.14
CA VAL A 455 -16.07 7.21 7.74
C VAL A 455 -14.81 6.93 6.93
N ARG A 456 -13.68 6.84 7.62
CA ARG A 456 -12.37 6.55 7.02
C ARG A 456 -11.84 5.19 7.44
N ASP A 457 -12.29 4.68 8.58
CA ASP A 457 -11.86 3.40 9.11
C ASP A 457 -12.97 2.74 9.92
N ALA A 458 -13.02 1.42 9.87
CA ALA A 458 -13.94 0.58 10.63
C ALA A 458 -13.25 -0.72 11.00
N ARG A 459 -13.29 -1.08 12.28
CA ARG A 459 -12.52 -2.21 12.82
C ARG A 459 -13.36 -3.01 13.80
N PHE A 460 -13.25 -4.33 13.72
CA PHE A 460 -13.83 -5.20 14.74
C PHE A 460 -13.07 -5.02 16.05
N VAL A 461 -13.83 -4.79 17.11
CA VAL A 461 -13.33 -4.65 18.49
C VAL A 461 -14.04 -5.68 19.38
N GLY A 462 -13.57 -5.85 20.62
CA GLY A 462 -14.01 -6.91 21.55
C GLY A 462 -15.52 -7.18 21.59
N ASP A 463 -15.90 -8.41 21.95
CA ASP A 463 -17.28 -8.90 22.06
C ASP A 463 -18.17 -8.66 20.82
N GLY A 464 -17.57 -8.61 19.62
CA GLY A 464 -18.31 -8.43 18.38
C GLY A 464 -18.75 -6.99 18.12
N GLY A 465 -18.12 -5.99 18.74
CA GLY A 465 -18.35 -4.58 18.40
C GLY A 465 -17.61 -4.15 17.14
N ILE A 466 -18.04 -3.02 16.55
CA ILE A 466 -17.29 -2.33 15.48
C ILE A 466 -16.97 -0.92 15.96
N ALA A 467 -15.68 -0.60 16.02
CA ALA A 467 -15.23 0.78 16.19
C ALA A 467 -15.11 1.44 14.82
N ILE A 468 -15.80 2.55 14.63
CA ILE A 468 -15.74 3.36 13.42
C ILE A 468 -15.09 4.70 13.74
N GLY A 469 -14.28 5.18 12.81
CA GLY A 469 -13.56 6.43 12.91
C GLY A 469 -13.59 7.19 11.60
N GLY A 470 -13.65 8.51 11.68
CA GLY A 470 -13.72 9.32 10.47
C GLY A 470 -13.40 10.77 10.68
N GLU A 471 -13.50 11.51 9.58
CA GLU A 471 -13.26 12.94 9.57
C GLU A 471 -14.56 13.74 9.55
N LEU A 472 -14.46 14.96 10.07
CA LEU A 472 -15.53 15.95 10.09
C LEU A 472 -15.10 17.25 9.44
N ALA A 473 -16.04 17.90 8.75
CA ALA A 473 -15.89 19.27 8.32
C ALA A 473 -15.87 20.22 9.53
N PRO A 474 -15.18 21.38 9.42
CA PRO A 474 -15.00 22.30 10.54
C PRO A 474 -16.29 22.81 11.19
N GLU A 475 -17.37 22.89 10.41
CA GLU A 475 -18.70 23.33 10.87
C GLU A 475 -19.48 22.28 11.67
N VAL A 476 -19.08 21.00 11.64
CA VAL A 476 -19.75 19.95 12.41
C VAL A 476 -19.36 20.02 13.88
N ALA A 477 -20.35 20.11 14.75
CA ALA A 477 -20.18 20.15 16.20
C ALA A 477 -20.51 18.82 16.87
N THR A 478 -21.50 18.08 16.37
CA THR A 478 -21.93 16.80 16.94
C THR A 478 -22.22 15.78 15.86
N VAL A 479 -22.00 14.52 16.18
CA VAL A 479 -22.35 13.38 15.33
C VAL A 479 -23.10 12.37 16.16
N GLU A 480 -24.20 11.86 15.64
CA GLU A 480 -24.96 10.75 16.19
C GLU A 480 -24.88 9.59 15.22
N ILE A 481 -24.65 8.37 15.73
CA ILE A 481 -24.47 7.18 14.92
C ILE A 481 -25.26 6.01 15.49
N GLY A 482 -25.86 5.22 14.61
CA GLY A 482 -26.62 4.01 14.94
C GLY A 482 -26.66 3.04 13.75
N THR A 483 -27.44 1.99 13.88
CA THR A 483 -27.71 1.00 12.81
C THR A 483 -29.22 0.87 12.65
N ASP A 484 -29.67 0.01 11.73
CA ASP A 484 -31.10 -0.30 11.64
C ASP A 484 -31.65 -0.92 12.95
N ASP A 485 -30.81 -1.63 13.70
CA ASP A 485 -31.16 -2.33 14.95
C ASP A 485 -30.80 -1.54 16.22
N GLU A 486 -29.87 -0.58 16.15
CA GLU A 486 -29.46 0.27 17.28
C GLU A 486 -29.85 1.74 17.07
N PRO A 487 -30.49 2.40 18.06
CA PRO A 487 -30.82 3.81 17.95
C PRO A 487 -29.56 4.68 17.83
N LEU A 488 -29.71 5.83 17.17
CA LEU A 488 -28.66 6.85 17.10
C LEU A 488 -28.16 7.22 18.51
N ARG A 489 -26.84 7.16 18.70
CA ARG A 489 -26.15 7.57 19.92
C ARG A 489 -25.08 8.60 19.61
N PRO A 490 -24.79 9.53 20.53
CA PRO A 490 -23.68 10.46 20.35
C PRO A 490 -22.34 9.74 20.13
N ALA A 491 -21.65 10.10 19.06
CA ALA A 491 -20.26 9.72 18.83
C ALA A 491 -19.31 10.67 19.57
N ALA A 492 -18.11 10.19 19.90
CA ALA A 492 -17.05 11.06 20.36
C ALA A 492 -16.62 11.98 19.21
N VAL A 493 -16.49 13.28 19.48
CA VAL A 493 -16.07 14.29 18.49
C VAL A 493 -14.91 15.09 19.07
N ALA A 494 -13.78 15.14 18.36
CA ALA A 494 -12.64 15.98 18.71
C ALA A 494 -11.70 16.16 17.52
N GLY A 495 -11.02 17.31 17.43
CA GLY A 495 -9.94 17.54 16.46
C GLY A 495 -10.36 17.39 14.98
N GLY A 496 -11.62 17.71 14.63
CA GLY A 496 -12.15 17.49 13.28
C GLY A 496 -12.29 16.01 12.89
N THR A 497 -12.49 15.15 13.89
CA THR A 497 -12.70 13.71 13.73
C THR A 497 -13.83 13.23 14.63
N PHE A 498 -14.38 12.07 14.30
CA PHE A 498 -15.34 11.37 15.16
C PHE A 498 -14.95 9.91 15.37
N ALA A 499 -15.42 9.34 16.47
CA ALA A 499 -15.28 7.92 16.74
C ALA A 499 -16.51 7.38 17.48
N ALA A 500 -16.94 6.17 17.16
CA ALA A 500 -18.02 5.47 17.86
C ALA A 500 -17.75 3.97 17.92
N VAL A 501 -18.32 3.31 18.93
CA VAL A 501 -18.38 1.85 19.02
C VAL A 501 -19.83 1.43 18.87
N LEU A 502 -20.11 0.63 17.86
CA LEU A 502 -21.42 0.04 17.60
C LEU A 502 -21.41 -1.40 18.10
N ARG A 503 -22.50 -1.85 18.73
CA ARG A 503 -22.63 -3.28 19.05
C ARG A 503 -23.16 -3.97 17.81
N ALA A 504 -22.36 -4.86 17.26
CA ALA A 504 -22.86 -5.77 16.25
C ALA A 504 -23.56 -6.94 16.97
N GLU A 505 -24.85 -6.81 17.28
CA GLU A 505 -25.73 -7.97 17.16
C GLU A 505 -25.91 -8.26 15.66
N VAL A 506 -24.81 -8.56 14.97
CA VAL A 506 -24.86 -9.03 13.59
C VAL A 506 -25.40 -10.45 13.67
N SER A 507 -26.73 -10.54 13.65
CA SER A 507 -27.39 -11.74 13.17
C SER A 507 -26.69 -12.09 11.86
N ALA A 508 -26.13 -13.29 11.79
CA ALA A 508 -25.51 -13.88 10.60
C ALA A 508 -26.59 -14.19 9.54
N SER A 509 -27.45 -13.22 9.22
CA SER A 509 -28.40 -13.26 8.13
C SER A 509 -27.77 -12.52 6.94
N PRO A 510 -27.66 -13.12 5.75
CA PRO A 510 -27.08 -12.49 4.56
C PRO A 510 -27.94 -11.35 3.95
N THR A 511 -28.91 -10.82 4.70
CA THR A 511 -29.97 -9.93 4.23
C THR A 511 -30.08 -8.61 4.98
N SER A 512 -29.46 -8.46 6.16
CA SER A 512 -29.38 -7.15 6.82
C SER A 512 -28.20 -6.39 6.23
N SER A 513 -28.47 -5.29 5.53
CA SER A 513 -27.43 -4.31 5.24
C SER A 513 -26.93 -3.78 6.58
N GLY A 514 -25.67 -4.04 6.94
CA GLY A 514 -24.99 -3.42 8.09
C GLY A 514 -24.76 -1.92 7.86
N ALA A 515 -25.81 -1.21 7.49
CA ALA A 515 -25.80 0.20 7.16
C ALA A 515 -25.76 1.00 8.46
N VAL A 516 -24.75 1.86 8.58
CA VAL A 516 -24.58 2.75 9.71
C VAL A 516 -25.28 4.07 9.39
N HIS A 517 -26.34 4.37 10.12
CA HIS A 517 -27.02 5.66 10.03
C HIS A 517 -26.22 6.70 10.80
N ALA A 518 -25.90 7.81 10.15
CA ALA A 518 -25.16 8.90 10.76
C ALA A 518 -25.82 10.24 10.51
N VAL A 519 -25.90 11.04 11.57
CA VAL A 519 -26.45 12.40 11.55
C VAL A 519 -25.41 13.35 12.12
N ALA A 520 -24.93 14.29 11.30
CA ALA A 520 -24.00 15.33 11.72
C ALA A 520 -24.70 16.69 11.78
N ARG A 521 -24.47 17.43 12.86
CA ARG A 521 -25.10 18.73 13.12
C ARG A 521 -24.08 19.81 13.42
N ASP A 522 -24.42 21.04 13.08
CA ASP A 522 -23.65 22.23 13.48
C ASP A 522 -23.89 22.60 14.95
N ALA A 523 -23.21 23.65 15.42
CA ALA A 523 -23.32 24.14 16.79
C ALA A 523 -24.72 24.69 17.16
N THR A 524 -25.58 24.97 16.17
CA THR A 524 -26.97 25.41 16.37
C THR A 524 -27.96 24.25 16.41
N GLY A 525 -27.50 23.04 16.08
CA GLY A 525 -28.31 21.82 15.98
C GLY A 525 -28.87 21.58 14.58
N ALA A 526 -28.53 22.42 13.59
CA ALA A 526 -28.96 22.23 12.21
C ALA A 526 -28.27 21.01 11.60
N VAL A 527 -29.04 20.16 10.91
CA VAL A 527 -28.51 18.97 10.23
C VAL A 527 -27.70 19.41 9.02
N LEU A 528 -26.40 19.09 9.02
CA LEU A 528 -25.50 19.33 7.90
C LEU A 528 -25.37 18.09 7.01
N PHE A 529 -25.52 16.91 7.62
CA PHE A 529 -25.39 15.63 6.94
C PHE A 529 -26.27 14.59 7.62
N GLU A 530 -26.98 13.82 6.82
CA GLU A 530 -27.71 12.64 7.26
C GLU A 530 -27.63 11.60 6.15
N ASN A 531 -27.01 10.46 6.42
CA ASN A 531 -26.84 9.39 5.43
C ASN A 531 -26.62 8.03 6.09
N PHE A 532 -26.73 6.98 5.27
CA PHE A 532 -26.33 5.63 5.62
C PHE A 532 -24.97 5.30 5.00
N TRP A 533 -24.02 4.91 5.84
CA TRP A 533 -22.73 4.39 5.41
C TRP A 533 -22.78 2.87 5.32
N GLN A 534 -22.24 2.30 4.26
CA GLN A 534 -21.93 0.87 4.23
C GLN A 534 -20.63 0.68 5.02
N VAL A 535 -20.67 -0.11 6.08
CA VAL A 535 -19.45 -0.52 6.78
C VAL A 535 -18.79 -1.65 5.97
N PRO A 536 -17.51 -1.53 5.61
CA PRO A 536 -16.79 -2.54 4.82
C PRO A 536 -16.75 -3.94 5.44
#